data_AF-A0A261RP52-F1
#
_entry.id   AF-A0A261RP52-F1
#
_cell.length_a   1.000
_cell.length_b   1.000
_cell.length_c   1.000
_cell.angle_alpha   90.00
_cell.angle_beta   90.00
_cell.angle_gamma   90.00
#
_symmetry.space_group_name_H-M   'P 1'
#
loop_
_entity.id
_entity.type
_entity.pdbx_description
1 polymer ?
#
loop_
_entity_poly.entity_id
_entity_poly.type
_entity_poly.pdbx_seq_one_letter_code
_entity_poly.pdbx_strand_id
1 'polypeptide(L)' 'MPAIPVMARIEAHLSDAQLVAFNGLMERLIVAHYENASTWFLDAAQGEKDLATDMLNAVCLVHVAARHAMLERNMPEAA' A
#
# COMPACT_ATOMS: atom_id res chain seq x y z
N MET A 1 -9.32 -8.38 20.86
CA MET A 1 -9.08 -7.00 20.37
C MET A 1 -9.88 -6.80 19.10
N PRO A 2 -10.70 -5.75 18.98
CA PRO A 2 -11.30 -5.42 17.69
C PRO A 2 -10.20 -5.09 16.68
N ALA A 3 -10.36 -5.55 15.43
CA ALA A 3 -9.45 -5.21 14.35
C ALA A 3 -9.53 -3.70 14.13
N ILE A 4 -8.48 -2.97 14.50
CA ILE A 4 -8.38 -1.54 14.19
C ILE A 4 -8.30 -1.42 12.66
N PRO A 5 -9.16 -0.60 12.02
CA PRO A 5 -9.11 -0.38 10.58
C PRO A 5 -7.69 0.02 10.15
N VAL A 6 -7.22 -0.51 9.02
CA VAL A 6 -5.88 -0.26 8.49
C VAL A 6 -5.59 1.24 8.39
N MET A 7 -6.60 2.03 7.99
CA MET A 7 -6.58 3.50 7.97
C MET A 7 -6.11 4.12 9.29
N ALA A 8 -6.76 3.75 10.40
CA ALA A 8 -6.47 4.29 11.73
C ALA A 8 -5.08 3.92 12.26
N ARG A 9 -4.46 2.84 11.73
CA ARG A 9 -3.07 2.46 12.10
C ARG A 9 -2.04 3.25 11.32
N ILE A 10 -2.29 3.53 10.04
CA ILE A 10 -1.37 4.28 9.18
C ILE A 10 -1.24 5.72 9.69
N GLU A 11 -2.36 6.35 10.05
CA GLU A 11 -2.37 7.69 10.62
C GLU A 11 -1.64 7.77 11.97
N ALA A 12 -1.84 6.80 12.86
CA ALA A 12 -1.31 6.88 14.23
C ALA A 12 0.21 6.62 14.33
N HIS A 13 0.82 5.98 13.32
CA HIS A 13 2.17 5.43 13.45
C HIS A 13 3.19 5.95 12.44
N LEU A 14 2.77 6.62 11.36
CA LEU A 14 3.69 7.18 10.36
C LEU A 14 3.81 8.70 10.47
N SER A 15 5.06 9.18 10.54
CA SER A 15 5.37 10.59 10.28
C SER A 15 5.06 10.95 8.82
N ASP A 16 4.93 12.23 8.53
CA ASP A 16 4.59 12.72 7.19
C ASP A 16 5.60 12.23 6.13
N ALA A 17 6.90 12.32 6.41
CA ALA A 17 7.92 11.81 5.48
C ALA A 17 7.81 10.29 5.25
N GLN A 18 7.51 9.53 6.30
CA GLN A 18 7.29 8.09 6.19
C GLN A 18 6.02 7.78 5.40
N LEU A 19 4.96 8.57 5.57
CA LEU A 19 3.68 8.40 4.88
C LEU A 19 3.83 8.65 3.37
N VAL A 20 4.58 9.70 2.97
CA VAL A 20 4.92 9.97 1.56
C VAL A 20 5.72 8.81 0.95
N ALA A 21 6.79 8.39 1.63
CA ALA A 21 7.63 7.29 1.15
C ALA A 21 6.85 5.97 1.05
N PHE A 22 5.99 5.70 2.02
CA PHE A 22 5.13 4.53 2.06
C PHE A 22 4.10 4.54 0.92
N ASN A 23 3.43 5.67 0.69
CA ASN A 23 2.50 5.83 -0.42
C ASN A 23 3.16 5.57 -1.76
N GLY A 24 4.34 6.17 -2.00
CA GLY A 24 5.10 5.97 -3.24
C GLY A 24 5.63 4.54 -3.41
N LEU A 25 5.97 3.85 -2.31
CA LEU A 25 6.34 2.44 -2.37
C LEU A 25 5.17 1.56 -2.82
N MET A 26 3.97 1.77 -2.24
CA MET A 26 2.78 1.00 -2.63
C MET A 26 2.40 1.26 -4.09
N GLU A 27 2.46 2.52 -4.53
CA GLU A 27 2.21 2.90 -5.92
C GLU A 27 3.15 2.16 -6.88
N ARG A 28 4.46 2.12 -6.59
CA ARG A 28 5.44 1.40 -7.42
C ARG A 28 5.15 -0.09 -7.51
N LEU A 29 4.70 -0.73 -6.43
CA LEU A 29 4.33 -2.15 -6.44
C LEU A 29 3.09 -2.40 -7.32
N ILE A 30 2.08 -1.53 -7.22
CA ILE A 30 0.84 -1.62 -8.01
C ILE A 30 1.17 -1.42 -9.50
N VAL A 31 1.87 -0.34 -9.83
CA VAL A 31 2.25 -0.01 -11.21
C VAL A 31 3.10 -1.12 -11.82
N ALA A 32 4.12 -1.62 -11.11
CA ALA A 32 4.97 -2.69 -11.61
C ALA A 32 4.21 -4.00 -11.88
N HIS A 33 3.16 -4.29 -11.11
CA HIS A 33 2.30 -5.46 -11.35
C HIS A 33 1.55 -5.34 -12.68
N TYR A 34 0.95 -4.17 -12.97
CA TYR A 34 0.13 -3.98 -14.16
C TYR A 34 0.92 -3.63 -15.44
N GLU A 35 2.01 -2.88 -15.34
CA GLU A 35 2.77 -2.43 -16.52
C GLU A 35 3.77 -3.46 -17.02
N ASN A 36 4.44 -4.18 -16.11
CA ASN A 36 5.54 -5.08 -16.45
C ASN A 36 5.18 -6.57 -16.33
N ALA A 37 3.90 -6.89 -16.09
CA ALA A 37 3.46 -8.24 -15.72
C ALA A 37 4.33 -8.87 -14.62
N SER A 38 4.77 -8.04 -13.65
CA SER A 38 5.74 -8.50 -12.65
C SER A 38 5.13 -9.59 -11.76
N THR A 39 5.92 -10.63 -11.50
CA THR A 39 5.54 -11.76 -10.67
C THR A 39 5.81 -11.54 -9.18
N TRP A 40 6.14 -10.30 -8.76
CA TRP A 40 6.60 -10.03 -7.39
C TRP A 40 5.66 -10.54 -6.30
N PHE A 41 4.35 -10.38 -6.49
CA PHE A 41 3.35 -10.91 -5.56
C PHE A 41 3.30 -12.44 -5.56
N LEU A 42 3.48 -13.07 -6.72
CA LEU A 42 3.53 -14.53 -6.84
C LEU A 42 4.81 -15.11 -6.24
N ASP A 43 5.94 -14.44 -6.47
CA ASP A 43 7.24 -14.81 -5.91
C ASP A 43 7.24 -14.65 -4.39
N ALA A 44 6.67 -13.55 -3.88
CA ALA A 44 6.51 -13.32 -2.44
C ALA A 44 5.55 -14.34 -1.79
N ALA A 45 4.51 -14.77 -2.52
CA ALA A 45 3.61 -15.83 -2.10
C ALA A 45 4.16 -17.25 -2.36
N GLN A 46 5.43 -17.40 -2.76
CA GLN A 46 6.05 -18.70 -3.04
C GLN A 46 5.28 -19.55 -4.05
N GLY A 47 4.62 -18.91 -5.03
CA GLY A 47 3.81 -19.55 -6.06
C GLY A 47 2.34 -19.76 -5.69
N GLU A 48 1.91 -19.42 -4.47
CA GLU A 48 0.51 -19.51 -4.05
C GLU A 48 -0.33 -18.35 -4.64
N LYS A 49 -1.19 -18.67 -5.61
CA LYS A 49 -1.93 -17.67 -6.41
C LYS A 49 -2.98 -16.89 -5.62
N ASP A 50 -3.68 -17.55 -4.70
CA ASP A 50 -4.71 -16.93 -3.89
C ASP A 50 -4.07 -15.93 -2.92
N LEU A 51 -2.99 -16.34 -2.23
CA LEU A 51 -2.21 -15.46 -1.38
C LEU A 51 -1.59 -14.28 -2.16
N ALA A 52 -1.05 -14.51 -3.35
CA ALA A 52 -0.53 -13.45 -4.20
C ALA A 52 -1.61 -12.40 -4.54
N THR A 53 -2.84 -12.87 -4.78
CA THR A 53 -4.00 -12.03 -5.06
C THR A 53 -4.41 -11.23 -3.82
N ASP A 54 -4.44 -11.88 -2.65
CA ASP A 54 -4.72 -11.22 -1.37
C ASP A 54 -3.67 -10.16 -1.03
N MET A 55 -2.39 -10.43 -1.31
CA MET A 55 -1.31 -9.47 -1.14
C MET A 55 -1.47 -8.24 -2.05
N LEU A 56 -1.82 -8.44 -3.32
CA LEU A 56 -2.11 -7.34 -4.25
C LEU A 56 -3.29 -6.50 -3.75
N ASN A 57 -4.39 -7.14 -3.36
CA ASN A 57 -5.58 -6.47 -2.82
C ASN A 57 -5.25 -5.66 -1.55
N ALA A 58 -4.45 -6.25 -0.65
CA ALA A 58 -4.00 -5.57 0.57
C ALA A 58 -3.15 -4.34 0.25
N VAL A 59 -2.22 -4.41 -0.71
CA VAL A 59 -1.42 -3.27 -1.16
C VAL A 59 -2.31 -2.15 -1.73
N CYS A 60 -3.30 -2.49 -2.56
CA CYS A 60 -4.25 -1.51 -3.10
C CYS A 60 -5.04 -0.80 -1.98
N LEU A 61 -5.56 -1.55 -1.00
CA LEU A 61 -6.30 -1.00 0.14
C LEU A 61 -5.43 -0.09 1.01
N VAL A 62 -4.19 -0.51 1.27
CA VAL A 62 -3.22 0.25 2.04
C VAL A 62 -2.78 1.52 1.31
N HIS A 63 -2.62 1.48 -0.01
CA HIS A 63 -2.32 2.65 -0.83
C HIS A 63 -3.45 3.69 -0.76
N VAL A 64 -4.71 3.25 -0.92
CA VAL A 64 -5.88 4.12 -0.78
C VAL A 64 -5.91 4.75 0.62
N ALA A 65 -5.70 3.95 1.66
CA ALA A 65 -5.66 4.45 3.03
C ALA A 65 -4.53 5.48 3.25
N ALA A 66 -3.33 5.23 2.72
CA ALA A 66 -2.23 6.17 2.79
C ALA A 66 -2.55 7.49 2.06
N ARG A 67 -3.16 7.44 0.87
CA ARG A 67 -3.61 8.64 0.15
C ARG A 67 -4.64 9.44 0.94
N HIS A 68 -5.65 8.78 1.52
CA HIS A 68 -6.62 9.48 2.37
C HIS A 68 -5.94 10.17 3.56
N ALA A 69 -4.98 9.51 4.22
CA ALA A 69 -4.27 10.09 5.35
C ALA A 69 -3.41 11.29 4.94
N MET A 70 -2.79 11.24 3.75
CA MET A 70 -2.05 12.37 3.18
C MET A 70 -2.97 13.55 2.85
N LEU A 71 -4.15 13.28 2.28
CA LEU A 71 -5.16 14.31 1.97
C LEU A 71 -5.65 15.02 3.23
N GLU A 72 -5.97 14.27 4.29
CA GLU A 72 -6.39 14.84 5.57
C GLU A 72 -5.31 15.72 6.21
N ARG A 73 -4.03 15.45 5.92
CA ARG A 73 -2.88 16.24 6.39
C ARG A 73 -2.47 17.37 5.43
N ASN A 74 -3.21 17.61 4.35
CA ASN A 74 -2.86 18.59 3.29
C ASN A 74 -1.47 18.39 2.69
N MET A 75 -1.04 17.14 2.51
CA MET A 75 0.28 16.82 1.98
C MET A 75 0.24 16.68 0.46
N PRO A 76 1.24 17.23 -0.28
CA PRO A 76 1.35 17.00 -1.71
C PRO A 76 1.66 15.53 -2.00
N GLU A 77 1.18 15.03 -3.14
CA GLU A 77 1.56 13.70 -3.62
C GLU A 77 3.07 13.64 -3.85
N ALA A 78 3.68 12.48 -3.58
CA ALA A 78 5.09 12.27 -3.86
C ALA A 78 5.30 12.43 -5.38
N ALA A 79 6.08 13.43 -5.78
CA ALA A 79 6.45 13.69 -7.17
C ALA A 79 7.35 12.60 -7.76
#